data_AF-A0A1H0SLE0-F1
#
_entry.id   AF-A0A1H0SLE0-F1
#
_cell.length_a   1.000
_cell.length_b   1.000
_cell.length_c   1.000
_cell.angle_alpha   90.00
_cell.angle_beta   90.00
_cell.angle_gamma   90.00
#
_symmetry.space_group_name_H-M   'P 1'
#
loop_
_entity.id
_entity.type
_entity.pdbx_description
1 polymer ?
#
loop_
_entity_poly.entity_id
_entity_poly.type
_entity_poly.pdbx_seq_one_letter_code
_entity_poly.pdbx_strand_id
1 'polypeptide(L)'
;MRQMRNEMDARKTVLNAGDYLFGQSLVSPNGAYALEHRTDGTLVLRDNRASRDLWQIGGPQSEGAWLYLLTEGLLVLRTLAGVPVWSSGRIDRRVTAALVRDDGRLVLVDADGDQRWSRDPVDAALAACSPPARGDRLSRGEVLVGSIASPNGRYALSQTPDGRCELHTTPETPGGRRSVWSRWVGAPGAVLSLGQDGVLRAGSDSTVLQRWTGRMRLDASSVVVAEVVVRDIGDVVLLRDDGTEIDVTGTAAEEARLAEIDREFAQREAEEEAKPVRPSGSGMATDWFDSLELSDFFTITWVQGIDGREALSRLGADSEAITPMTYDEAVSAAYPEDDEKGSSAFAVPVGGWVAVIEPNGFQGVYQAPGMSAGTQAIVYHEGMDGTHLAWHRNGEPLAVYSEDDYFELADGEPAPEGMDRSAFAPFMARIGLGVYREEDEDESDFLPPALEIACLAAGVVPEPEHFAGTRLGAVSPAWG
;
A
#
# COMPACT_ATOMS: atom_id res chain seq x y z
N MET A 1 -44.54 -5.23 27.28
CA MET A 1 -45.60 -5.12 26.23
C MET A 1 -45.83 -3.69 25.75
N ARG A 2 -46.14 -2.70 26.60
CA ARG A 2 -46.38 -1.30 26.15
C ARG A 2 -45.10 -0.53 25.75
N GLN A 3 -43.97 -0.85 26.39
CA GLN A 3 -42.66 -0.24 26.12
C GLN A 3 -42.02 -0.74 24.81
N MET A 4 -42.05 -2.06 24.55
CA MET A 4 -41.62 -2.64 23.26
C MET A 4 -42.50 -2.21 22.07
N ARG A 5 -43.81 -1.98 22.28
CA ARG A 5 -44.70 -1.46 21.22
C ARG A 5 -44.42 0.01 20.89
N ASN A 6 -44.01 0.82 21.87
CA ASN A 6 -43.59 2.21 21.62
C ASN A 6 -42.24 2.30 20.89
N GLU A 7 -41.34 1.32 21.06
CA GLU A 7 -40.07 1.25 20.32
C GLU A 7 -40.26 0.78 18.87
N MET A 8 -41.26 -0.07 18.60
CA MET A 8 -41.59 -0.52 17.24
C MET A 8 -42.14 0.61 16.34
N ASP A 9 -42.81 1.63 16.89
CA ASP A 9 -43.30 2.80 16.12
C ASP A 9 -42.31 3.98 16.09
N ALA A 10 -41.07 3.80 16.57
CA ALA A 10 -40.09 4.88 16.63
C ALA A 10 -39.62 5.31 15.24
N ARG A 11 -39.70 6.62 14.98
CA ARG A 11 -39.15 7.27 13.78
C ARG A 11 -37.77 7.82 14.10
N LYS A 12 -36.75 7.32 13.42
CA LYS A 12 -35.39 7.86 13.46
C LYS A 12 -35.17 8.74 12.23
N THR A 13 -34.28 9.72 12.32
CA THR A 13 -33.81 10.49 11.14
C THR A 13 -32.40 10.07 10.70
N VAL A 14 -31.65 9.43 11.60
CA VAL A 14 -30.30 8.89 11.36
C VAL A 14 -30.19 7.50 12.00
N LEU A 15 -29.48 6.60 11.34
CA LEU A 15 -29.05 5.31 11.87
C LEU A 15 -27.52 5.31 11.97
N ASN A 16 -26.96 5.29 13.17
CA ASN A 16 -25.50 5.34 13.33
C ASN A 16 -24.87 3.95 13.21
N ALA A 17 -23.57 3.90 12.98
CA ALA A 17 -22.81 2.66 13.05
C ALA A 17 -22.94 2.03 14.45
N GLY A 18 -23.25 0.73 14.48
CA GLY A 18 -23.61 0.03 15.70
C GLY A 18 -25.11 0.06 16.04
N ASP A 19 -25.93 0.81 15.29
CA ASP A 19 -27.39 0.82 15.44
C ASP A 19 -28.09 -0.09 14.43
N TYR A 20 -29.30 -0.53 14.80
CA TYR A 20 -30.20 -1.29 13.93
C TYR A 20 -31.60 -0.68 13.81
N LEU A 21 -32.32 -1.08 12.75
CA LEU A 21 -33.77 -0.93 12.62
C LEU A 21 -34.42 -2.32 12.67
N PHE A 22 -35.45 -2.43 13.52
CA PHE A 22 -36.30 -3.61 13.62
C PHE A 22 -37.75 -3.17 13.86
N GLY A 23 -38.59 -3.27 12.83
CA GLY A 23 -39.97 -2.77 12.86
C GLY A 23 -40.10 -1.23 12.80
N GLN A 24 -38.97 -0.52 12.82
CA GLN A 24 -38.87 0.94 12.86
C GLN A 24 -38.73 1.56 11.47
N SER A 25 -38.79 2.89 11.41
CA SER A 25 -38.58 3.65 10.17
C SER A 25 -37.50 4.71 10.31
N LEU A 26 -36.74 4.91 9.23
CA LEU A 26 -35.82 6.02 9.04
C LEU A 26 -36.47 7.05 8.11
N VAL A 27 -36.73 8.25 8.59
CA VAL A 27 -37.56 9.25 7.92
C VAL A 27 -36.72 10.44 7.48
N SER A 28 -36.93 10.89 6.25
CA SER A 28 -36.32 12.11 5.72
C SER A 28 -36.67 13.34 6.55
N PRO A 29 -35.78 14.36 6.63
CA PRO A 29 -36.04 15.60 7.36
C PRO A 29 -37.37 16.27 7.01
N ASN A 30 -37.76 16.30 5.73
CA ASN A 30 -39.01 16.88 5.27
C ASN A 30 -40.24 15.95 5.42
N GLY A 31 -40.05 14.72 5.92
CA GLY A 31 -41.07 13.71 6.11
C GLY A 31 -41.65 13.09 4.84
N ALA A 32 -41.20 13.49 3.65
CA ALA A 32 -41.73 13.04 2.37
C ALA A 32 -41.35 11.60 2.05
N TYR A 33 -40.20 11.14 2.53
CA TYR A 33 -39.68 9.80 2.29
C TYR A 33 -39.38 9.08 3.60
N ALA A 34 -39.62 7.77 3.63
CA ALA A 34 -39.28 6.91 4.75
C ALA A 34 -38.76 5.55 4.27
N LEU A 35 -37.67 5.08 4.89
CA LEU A 35 -37.22 3.70 4.81
C LEU A 35 -37.86 2.93 5.97
N GLU A 36 -38.84 2.09 5.64
CA GLU A 36 -39.65 1.32 6.57
C GLU A 36 -39.14 -0.12 6.65
N HIS A 37 -38.82 -0.58 7.86
CA HIS A 37 -38.63 -2.01 8.10
C HIS A 37 -39.97 -2.62 8.53
N ARG A 38 -40.66 -3.29 7.61
CA ARG A 38 -41.99 -3.86 7.84
C ARG A 38 -41.93 -5.11 8.72
N THR A 39 -43.07 -5.47 9.32
CA THR A 39 -43.19 -6.63 10.23
C THR A 39 -42.99 -7.98 9.53
N ASP A 40 -43.19 -8.02 8.21
CA ASP A 40 -42.93 -9.20 7.38
C ASP A 40 -41.44 -9.37 7.00
N GLY A 41 -40.56 -8.49 7.51
CA GLY A 41 -39.13 -8.51 7.22
C GLY A 41 -38.73 -7.80 5.93
N THR A 42 -39.68 -7.18 5.23
CA THR A 42 -39.41 -6.39 4.02
C THR A 42 -38.90 -5.01 4.39
N LEU A 43 -37.80 -4.60 3.76
CA LEU A 43 -37.29 -3.23 3.83
C LEU A 43 -37.80 -2.44 2.62
N VAL A 44 -38.55 -1.37 2.87
CA VAL A 44 -39.22 -0.60 1.82
C VAL A 44 -38.86 0.88 1.92
N LEU A 45 -38.44 1.48 0.81
CA LEU A 45 -38.40 2.93 0.71
C LEU A 45 -39.72 3.42 0.14
N ARG A 46 -40.38 4.32 0.86
CA ARG A 46 -41.70 4.86 0.52
C ARG A 46 -41.66 6.36 0.29
N ASP A 47 -42.38 6.82 -0.73
CA ASP A 47 -42.83 8.19 -0.88
C ASP A 47 -44.16 8.35 -0.13
N ASN A 48 -44.12 9.03 1.00
CA ASN A 48 -45.27 9.26 1.86
C ASN A 48 -46.28 10.22 1.24
N ARG A 49 -45.83 11.18 0.40
CA ARG A 49 -46.71 12.16 -0.24
C ARG A 49 -47.51 11.51 -1.36
N ALA A 50 -46.84 10.71 -2.19
CA ALA A 50 -47.48 9.95 -3.26
C ALA A 50 -48.12 8.63 -2.76
N SER A 51 -47.90 8.26 -1.50
CA SER A 51 -48.33 6.98 -0.92
C SER A 51 -47.87 5.76 -1.72
N ARG A 52 -46.65 5.81 -2.28
CA ARG A 52 -46.11 4.81 -3.21
C ARG A 52 -44.78 4.25 -2.70
N ASP A 53 -44.63 2.93 -2.78
CA ASP A 53 -43.36 2.25 -2.52
C ASP A 53 -42.43 2.45 -3.74
N LEU A 54 -41.23 2.97 -3.51
CA LEU A 54 -40.24 3.29 -4.55
C LEU A 54 -39.38 2.07 -4.87
N TRP A 55 -38.98 1.33 -3.84
CA TRP A 55 -38.33 0.04 -3.97
C TRP A 55 -38.50 -0.79 -2.71
N GLN A 56 -38.26 -2.09 -2.83
CA GLN A 56 -38.28 -3.03 -1.71
C GLN A 56 -37.12 -4.03 -1.78
N ILE A 57 -36.65 -4.48 -0.63
CA ILE A 57 -35.65 -5.54 -0.46
C ILE A 57 -36.18 -6.54 0.57
N GLY A 58 -35.93 -7.83 0.33
CA GLY A 58 -36.43 -8.90 1.20
C GLY A 58 -37.84 -9.34 0.82
N GLY A 59 -38.46 -10.12 1.70
CA GLY A 59 -39.80 -10.66 1.55
C GLY A 59 -40.16 -11.57 2.73
N PRO A 60 -41.17 -12.45 2.62
CA PRO A 60 -41.58 -13.32 3.73
C PRO A 60 -40.46 -14.22 4.28
N GLN A 61 -39.52 -14.64 3.45
CA GLN A 61 -38.32 -15.39 3.89
C GLN A 61 -37.33 -14.58 4.74
N SER A 62 -37.55 -13.27 4.86
CA SER A 62 -36.78 -12.34 5.68
C SER A 62 -37.50 -11.99 6.98
N GLU A 63 -38.56 -12.72 7.36
CA GLU A 63 -39.29 -12.51 8.60
C GLU A 63 -38.34 -12.50 9.81
N GLY A 64 -38.46 -11.47 10.64
CA GLY A 64 -37.56 -11.26 11.78
C GLY A 64 -36.16 -10.74 11.42
N ALA A 65 -35.87 -10.39 10.16
CA ALA A 65 -34.65 -9.69 9.80
C ALA A 65 -34.57 -8.32 10.47
N TRP A 66 -33.36 -7.76 10.48
CA TRP A 66 -33.05 -6.44 11.01
C TRP A 66 -32.02 -5.79 10.09
N LEU A 67 -32.23 -4.49 9.83
CA LEU A 67 -31.27 -3.68 9.11
C LEU A 67 -30.24 -3.17 10.10
N TYR A 68 -28.99 -3.54 9.91
CA TYR A 68 -27.89 -3.18 10.80
C TYR A 68 -26.84 -2.38 10.03
N LEU A 69 -26.48 -1.20 10.54
CA LEU A 69 -25.27 -0.52 10.09
C LEU A 69 -24.12 -0.99 10.96
N LEU A 70 -23.29 -1.85 10.40
CA LEU A 70 -22.11 -2.41 11.06
C LEU A 70 -21.12 -1.32 11.46
N THR A 71 -20.31 -1.57 12.50
CA THR A 71 -19.23 -0.67 12.95
C THR A 71 -18.17 -0.44 11.88
N GLU A 72 -18.05 -1.37 10.93
CA GLU A 72 -17.14 -1.29 9.80
C GLU A 72 -17.73 -0.50 8.61
N GLY A 73 -18.94 0.07 8.76
CA GLY A 73 -19.60 0.93 7.78
C GLY A 73 -20.55 0.22 6.81
N LEU A 74 -20.72 -1.11 6.95
CA LEU A 74 -21.54 -1.90 6.02
C LEU A 74 -23.00 -1.95 6.47
N LEU A 75 -23.90 -1.44 5.63
CA LEU A 75 -25.33 -1.58 5.84
C LEU A 75 -25.80 -2.96 5.35
N VAL A 76 -26.33 -3.78 6.25
CA VAL A 76 -26.74 -5.17 5.98
C VAL A 76 -28.15 -5.43 6.50
N LEU A 77 -29.00 -6.00 5.64
CA LEU A 77 -30.24 -6.65 6.09
C LEU A 77 -29.91 -8.12 6.35
N ARG A 78 -30.00 -8.56 7.60
CA ARG A 78 -29.64 -9.93 8.01
C ARG A 78 -30.79 -10.61 8.74
N THR A 79 -30.92 -11.92 8.57
CA THR A 79 -31.89 -12.74 9.32
C THR A 79 -31.43 -12.92 10.78
N LEU A 80 -32.32 -13.43 11.65
CA LEU A 80 -31.95 -13.81 13.03
C LEU A 80 -30.83 -14.86 13.10
N ALA A 81 -30.72 -15.72 12.09
CA ALA A 81 -29.67 -16.73 11.98
C ALA A 81 -28.32 -16.14 11.51
N GLY A 82 -28.24 -14.83 11.29
CA GLY A 82 -27.03 -14.14 10.83
C GLY A 82 -26.79 -14.22 9.32
N VAL A 83 -27.73 -14.76 8.54
CA VAL A 83 -27.60 -14.86 7.09
C VAL A 83 -27.90 -13.51 6.44
N PRO A 84 -26.99 -12.93 5.62
CA PRO A 84 -27.25 -11.69 4.92
C PRO A 84 -28.30 -11.90 3.81
N VAL A 85 -29.39 -11.15 3.87
CA VAL A 85 -30.43 -11.09 2.83
C VAL A 85 -30.03 -10.08 1.75
N TRP A 86 -29.42 -8.99 2.19
CA TRP A 86 -28.94 -7.92 1.31
C TRP A 86 -27.84 -7.14 2.01
N SER A 87 -26.92 -6.57 1.24
CA SER A 87 -25.93 -5.62 1.73
C SER A 87 -25.74 -4.46 0.75
N SER A 88 -25.23 -3.35 1.27
CA SER A 88 -24.80 -2.19 0.48
C SER A 88 -23.62 -2.48 -0.46
N GLY A 89 -23.02 -3.68 -0.39
CA GLY A 89 -21.96 -4.12 -1.30
C GLY A 89 -20.57 -3.65 -0.87
N ARG A 90 -19.71 -3.31 -1.84
CA ARG A 90 -18.36 -2.81 -1.58
C ARG A 90 -18.44 -1.37 -1.05
N ILE A 91 -17.92 -1.14 0.16
CA ILE A 91 -18.09 0.13 0.89
C ILE A 91 -16.75 0.83 1.18
N ASP A 92 -16.85 2.14 1.45
CA ASP A 92 -15.83 2.93 2.11
C ASP A 92 -15.93 2.71 3.63
N ARG A 93 -14.84 2.30 4.29
CA ARG A 93 -14.82 1.97 5.73
C ARG A 93 -15.02 3.19 6.64
N ARG A 94 -15.06 4.40 6.09
CA ARG A 94 -15.28 5.65 6.83
C ARG A 94 -16.76 5.95 7.11
N VAL A 95 -17.68 5.14 6.61
CA VAL A 95 -19.13 5.30 6.87
C VAL A 95 -19.43 5.22 8.37
N THR A 96 -20.12 6.23 8.90
CA THR A 96 -20.55 6.29 10.30
C THR A 96 -22.07 6.37 10.46
N ALA A 97 -22.81 6.71 9.42
CA ALA A 97 -24.26 6.87 9.51
C ALA A 97 -25.00 6.58 8.20
N ALA A 98 -26.28 6.20 8.33
CA ALA A 98 -27.24 6.10 7.24
C ALA A 98 -28.41 7.07 7.47
N LEU A 99 -28.88 7.72 6.40
CA LEU A 99 -30.06 8.59 6.43
C LEU A 99 -30.83 8.53 5.11
N VAL A 100 -32.13 8.86 5.15
CA VAL A 100 -32.94 9.11 3.96
C VAL A 100 -32.94 10.62 3.71
N ARG A 101 -32.55 11.04 2.52
CA ARG A 101 -32.54 12.46 2.12
C ARG A 101 -33.91 12.92 1.64
N ASP A 102 -34.08 14.23 1.58
CA ASP A 102 -35.30 14.91 1.13
C ASP A 102 -35.62 14.72 -0.36
N ASP A 103 -34.69 14.13 -1.12
CA ASP A 103 -34.83 13.71 -2.51
C ASP A 103 -35.18 12.21 -2.66
N GLY A 104 -35.37 11.52 -1.54
CA GLY A 104 -35.70 10.09 -1.50
C GLY A 104 -34.50 9.15 -1.63
N ARG A 105 -33.26 9.63 -1.64
CA ARG A 105 -32.08 8.74 -1.63
C ARG A 105 -31.83 8.18 -0.24
N LEU A 106 -31.52 6.89 -0.16
CA LEU A 106 -30.85 6.31 1.00
C LEU A 106 -29.35 6.53 0.84
N VAL A 107 -28.72 7.27 1.74
CA VAL A 107 -27.29 7.57 1.68
C VAL A 107 -26.57 7.05 2.92
N LEU A 108 -25.33 6.59 2.72
CA LEU A 108 -24.38 6.38 3.79
C LEU A 108 -23.36 7.51 3.77
N VAL A 109 -23.09 8.09 4.93
CA VAL A 109 -22.18 9.22 5.11
C VAL A 109 -21.08 8.87 6.10
N ASP A 110 -19.97 9.59 6.01
CA ASP A 110 -18.92 9.55 7.02
C ASP A 110 -19.14 10.56 8.15
N ALA A 111 -18.15 10.67 9.04
CA ALA A 111 -18.16 11.58 10.18
C ALA A 111 -18.24 13.07 9.78
N ASP A 112 -17.76 13.43 8.58
CA ASP A 112 -17.82 14.79 8.05
C ASP A 112 -19.17 15.09 7.37
N GLY A 113 -20.00 14.06 7.18
CA GLY A 113 -21.28 14.14 6.48
C GLY A 113 -21.17 13.96 4.97
N ASP A 114 -20.00 13.59 4.45
CA ASP A 114 -19.80 13.35 3.02
C ASP A 114 -20.47 12.03 2.61
N GLN A 115 -21.23 12.06 1.51
CA GLN A 115 -21.85 10.85 0.93
C GLN A 115 -20.77 9.89 0.43
N ARG A 116 -20.76 8.66 0.95
CA ARG A 116 -19.85 7.56 0.56
C ARG A 116 -20.54 6.45 -0.22
N TRP A 117 -21.85 6.33 -0.06
CA TRP A 117 -22.68 5.37 -0.79
C TRP A 117 -24.09 5.91 -0.96
N SER A 118 -24.78 5.46 -2.01
CA SER A 118 -26.17 5.79 -2.23
C SER A 118 -26.96 4.64 -2.83
N ARG A 119 -28.26 4.66 -2.54
CA ARG A 119 -29.27 3.95 -3.31
C ARG A 119 -30.41 4.87 -3.64
N ASP A 120 -30.42 5.28 -4.90
CA ASP A 120 -31.38 6.18 -5.49
C ASP A 120 -32.73 5.49 -5.72
N PRO A 121 -33.85 6.23 -5.59
CA PRO A 121 -35.17 5.75 -5.93
C PRO A 121 -35.39 5.79 -7.46
N VAL A 122 -34.65 4.95 -8.19
CA VAL A 122 -34.79 4.83 -9.65
C VAL A 122 -36.06 4.05 -9.98
N ASP A 123 -36.93 4.63 -10.80
CA ASP A 123 -38.13 3.95 -11.30
C ASP A 123 -37.71 2.84 -12.27
N ALA A 124 -38.01 1.59 -11.90
CA ALA A 124 -37.63 0.42 -12.68
C ALA A 124 -38.23 0.42 -14.09
N ALA A 125 -39.42 0.99 -14.28
CA ALA A 125 -40.05 1.08 -15.61
C ALA A 125 -39.32 2.11 -16.48
N LEU A 126 -38.93 3.26 -15.92
CA LEU A 126 -38.14 4.27 -16.65
C LEU A 126 -36.75 3.76 -16.98
N ALA A 127 -36.09 3.06 -16.05
CA ALA A 127 -34.79 2.44 -16.29
C ALA A 127 -34.87 1.39 -17.41
N ALA A 128 -35.91 0.55 -17.44
CA ALA A 128 -36.11 -0.46 -18.47
C ALA A 128 -36.39 0.15 -19.86
N CYS A 129 -36.97 1.35 -19.93
CA CYS A 129 -37.25 2.06 -21.17
C CYS A 129 -36.10 2.96 -21.65
N SER A 130 -35.00 3.06 -20.90
CA SER A 130 -33.88 3.95 -21.25
C SER A 130 -33.15 3.41 -22.51
N PRO A 131 -33.05 4.19 -23.60
CA PRO A 131 -32.38 3.73 -24.81
C PRO A 131 -30.87 3.61 -24.62
N PRO A 132 -30.20 2.69 -25.36
CA PRO A 132 -28.75 2.63 -25.36
C PRO A 132 -28.15 3.86 -26.02
N ALA A 133 -27.10 4.39 -25.40
CA ALA A 133 -26.28 5.46 -25.95
C ALA A 133 -25.69 5.09 -27.32
N ARG A 134 -25.48 6.09 -28.17
CA ARG A 134 -24.97 5.89 -29.55
C ARG A 134 -24.00 7.00 -29.94
N GLY A 135 -23.16 6.69 -30.93
CA GLY A 135 -22.17 7.65 -31.43
C GLY A 135 -21.09 7.90 -30.39
N ASP A 136 -20.78 9.17 -30.15
CA ASP A 136 -19.69 9.64 -29.30
C ASP A 136 -20.11 10.00 -27.88
N ARG A 137 -21.39 9.84 -27.51
CA ARG A 137 -21.93 10.38 -26.27
C ARG A 137 -22.98 9.52 -25.57
N LEU A 138 -23.00 9.64 -24.25
CA LEU A 138 -24.09 9.22 -23.35
C LEU A 138 -24.85 10.47 -22.91
N SER A 139 -26.12 10.57 -23.28
CA SER A 139 -27.00 11.72 -23.03
C SER A 139 -27.99 11.43 -21.89
N ARG A 140 -28.65 12.46 -21.37
CA ARG A 140 -29.70 12.30 -20.35
C ARG A 140 -30.82 11.37 -20.82
N GLY A 141 -31.18 10.42 -19.95
CA GLY A 141 -32.15 9.37 -20.20
C GLY A 141 -31.59 8.12 -20.87
N GLU A 142 -30.29 8.07 -21.20
CA GLU A 142 -29.67 6.94 -21.89
C GLU A 142 -28.88 6.02 -20.93
N VAL A 143 -28.59 4.81 -21.42
CA VAL A 143 -27.75 3.81 -20.74
C VAL A 143 -26.55 3.43 -21.61
N LEU A 144 -25.40 3.20 -21.00
CA LEU A 144 -24.22 2.70 -21.70
C LEU A 144 -24.30 1.17 -21.82
N VAL A 145 -24.88 0.71 -22.93
CA VAL A 145 -24.91 -0.72 -23.30
C VAL A 145 -24.08 -0.91 -24.56
N GLY A 146 -23.02 -1.72 -24.47
CA GLY A 146 -22.00 -1.82 -25.52
C GLY A 146 -20.95 -0.73 -25.37
N SER A 147 -20.74 0.08 -26.41
CA SER A 147 -19.78 1.18 -26.38
C SER A 147 -20.26 2.43 -27.10
N ILE A 148 -19.84 3.59 -26.63
CA ILE A 148 -19.80 4.84 -27.40
C ILE A 148 -18.37 5.04 -27.90
N ALA A 149 -18.20 5.60 -29.07
CA ALA A 149 -16.90 5.69 -29.74
C ALA A 149 -16.60 7.11 -30.20
N SER A 150 -15.34 7.50 -30.15
CA SER A 150 -14.89 8.78 -30.69
C SER A 150 -15.28 8.92 -32.17
N PRO A 151 -15.54 10.13 -32.67
CA PRO A 151 -15.88 10.36 -34.08
C PRO A 151 -14.90 9.75 -35.10
N ASN A 152 -13.60 9.71 -34.78
CA ASN A 152 -12.55 9.09 -35.60
C ASN A 152 -12.50 7.56 -35.50
N GLY A 153 -13.34 6.95 -34.66
CA GLY A 153 -13.43 5.50 -34.45
C GLY A 153 -12.22 4.88 -33.73
N ARG A 154 -11.30 5.67 -33.17
CA ARG A 154 -10.06 5.19 -32.55
C ARG A 154 -10.25 4.76 -31.10
N TYR A 155 -11.15 5.41 -30.37
CA TYR A 155 -11.39 5.16 -28.95
C TYR A 155 -12.83 4.76 -28.72
N ALA A 156 -13.04 3.81 -27.82
CA ALA A 156 -14.36 3.37 -27.40
C ALA A 156 -14.44 3.29 -25.88
N LEU A 157 -15.50 3.87 -25.32
CA LEU A 157 -15.84 3.78 -23.91
C LEU A 157 -16.90 2.71 -23.74
N SER A 158 -16.65 1.73 -22.88
CA SER A 158 -17.57 0.64 -22.59
C SER A 158 -17.61 0.33 -21.11
N GLN A 159 -18.56 -0.51 -20.70
CA GLN A 159 -18.61 -1.04 -19.35
C GLN A 159 -18.24 -2.52 -19.36
N THR A 160 -17.34 -2.92 -18.47
CA THR A 160 -16.91 -4.30 -18.28
C THR A 160 -17.92 -5.06 -17.40
N PRO A 161 -17.99 -6.41 -17.51
CA PRO A 161 -18.93 -7.21 -16.72
C PRO A 161 -18.78 -7.07 -15.19
N ASP A 162 -17.56 -6.79 -14.73
CA ASP A 162 -17.25 -6.59 -13.31
C ASP A 162 -17.62 -5.19 -12.79
N GLY A 163 -18.11 -4.28 -13.63
CA GLY A 163 -18.64 -2.97 -13.20
C GLY A 163 -17.63 -1.82 -13.32
N ARG A 164 -16.55 -1.98 -14.07
CA ARG A 164 -15.67 -0.86 -14.46
C ARG A 164 -16.17 -0.20 -15.73
N CYS A 165 -15.96 1.10 -15.84
CA CYS A 165 -16.02 1.81 -17.11
C CYS A 165 -14.60 1.89 -17.68
N GLU A 166 -14.43 1.47 -18.91
CA GLU A 166 -13.13 1.33 -19.57
C GLU A 166 -13.14 2.10 -20.89
N LEU A 167 -12.13 2.94 -21.06
CA LEU A 167 -11.74 3.46 -22.36
C LEU A 167 -10.69 2.54 -22.96
N HIS A 168 -10.91 2.11 -24.21
CA HIS A 168 -9.98 1.28 -24.94
C HIS A 168 -9.83 1.76 -26.39
N THR A 169 -8.72 1.42 -27.04
CA THR A 169 -8.59 1.60 -28.48
C THR A 169 -9.40 0.55 -29.22
N THR A 170 -9.85 0.88 -30.43
CA THR A 170 -10.60 -0.05 -31.27
C THR A 170 -9.68 -0.99 -32.06
N PRO A 171 -10.15 -2.16 -32.52
CA PRO A 171 -9.37 -3.07 -33.37
C PRO A 171 -8.83 -2.44 -34.66
N GLU A 172 -9.51 -1.40 -35.17
CA GLU A 172 -9.12 -0.64 -36.35
C GLU A 172 -7.93 0.31 -36.08
N THR A 173 -7.59 0.55 -34.81
CA THR A 173 -6.46 1.39 -34.41
C THR A 173 -5.14 0.63 -34.60
N PRO A 174 -4.08 1.27 -35.13
CA PRO A 174 -2.74 0.68 -35.14
C PRO A 174 -2.30 0.24 -33.73
N GLY A 175 -1.90 -1.02 -33.58
CA GLY A 175 -1.65 -1.65 -32.27
C GLY A 175 -2.82 -2.46 -31.71
N GLY A 176 -3.97 -2.45 -32.40
CA GLY A 176 -5.16 -3.22 -32.03
C GLY A 176 -5.87 -2.65 -30.80
N ARG A 177 -6.74 -3.49 -30.21
CA ARG A 177 -7.49 -3.14 -29.00
C ARG A 177 -6.59 -3.22 -27.77
N ARG A 178 -6.41 -2.09 -27.08
CA ARG A 178 -5.73 -1.98 -25.78
C ARG A 178 -6.60 -1.18 -24.81
N SER A 179 -6.58 -1.55 -23.53
CA SER A 179 -7.15 -0.73 -22.47
C SER A 179 -6.30 0.53 -22.32
N VAL A 180 -6.93 1.70 -22.29
CA VAL A 180 -6.24 2.99 -22.07
C VAL A 180 -6.34 3.35 -20.60
N TRP A 181 -7.55 3.25 -20.03
CA TRP A 181 -7.78 3.32 -18.59
C TRP A 181 -9.08 2.62 -18.23
N SER A 182 -9.21 2.22 -16.96
CA SER A 182 -10.49 1.76 -16.41
C SER A 182 -10.74 2.36 -15.02
N ARG A 183 -12.00 2.65 -14.71
CA ARG A 183 -12.46 3.22 -13.43
C ARG A 183 -13.62 2.40 -12.88
N TRP A 184 -13.62 2.17 -11.57
CA TRP A 184 -14.76 1.55 -10.90
C TRP A 184 -15.94 2.52 -10.88
N VAL A 185 -17.05 2.14 -11.51
CA VAL A 185 -18.27 2.95 -11.53
C VAL A 185 -19.40 2.33 -10.71
N GLY A 186 -19.45 1.00 -10.61
CA GLY A 186 -20.45 0.32 -9.78
C GLY A 186 -20.14 -1.15 -9.53
N ALA A 187 -21.12 -1.84 -8.95
CA ALA A 187 -21.05 -3.28 -8.75
C ALA A 187 -21.12 -4.05 -10.09
N PRO A 188 -20.64 -5.31 -10.14
CA PRO A 188 -20.81 -6.17 -11.30
C PRO A 188 -22.25 -6.21 -11.81
N GLY A 189 -22.43 -6.06 -13.13
CA GLY A 189 -23.74 -6.03 -13.79
C GLY A 189 -24.55 -4.73 -13.61
N ALA A 190 -24.09 -3.75 -12.84
CA ALA A 190 -24.79 -2.47 -12.70
C ALA A 190 -24.53 -1.57 -13.92
N VAL A 191 -25.52 -1.43 -14.80
CA VAL A 191 -25.40 -0.64 -16.04
C VAL A 191 -25.21 0.85 -15.74
N LEU A 192 -24.22 1.48 -16.37
CA LEU A 192 -24.01 2.92 -16.31
C LEU A 192 -25.13 3.66 -17.06
N SER A 193 -25.71 4.69 -16.44
CA SER A 193 -26.78 5.50 -17.02
C SER A 193 -26.60 6.97 -16.66
N LEU A 194 -27.07 7.84 -17.54
CA LEU A 194 -27.23 9.25 -17.23
C LEU A 194 -28.73 9.54 -17.07
N GLY A 195 -29.18 9.79 -15.85
CA GLY A 195 -30.60 10.03 -15.59
C GLY A 195 -31.13 11.29 -16.28
N GLN A 196 -32.46 11.40 -16.42
CA GLN A 196 -33.09 12.63 -16.93
C GLN A 196 -32.82 13.85 -16.03
N ASP A 197 -32.52 13.60 -14.76
CA ASP A 197 -32.12 14.59 -13.77
C ASP A 197 -30.63 15.00 -13.88
N GLY A 198 -29.90 14.45 -14.83
CA GLY A 198 -28.48 14.74 -15.04
C GLY A 198 -27.55 14.10 -14.02
N VAL A 199 -28.03 13.12 -13.24
CA VAL A 199 -27.21 12.38 -12.28
C VAL A 199 -26.71 11.09 -12.94
N LEU A 200 -25.38 10.92 -12.94
CA LEU A 200 -24.69 9.74 -13.44
C LEU A 200 -24.81 8.59 -12.43
N ARG A 201 -25.25 7.42 -12.87
CA ARG A 201 -25.55 6.27 -12.01
C ARG A 201 -25.00 4.96 -12.56
N ALA A 202 -24.68 4.04 -11.67
CA ALA A 202 -24.48 2.63 -12.00
C ALA A 202 -25.59 1.83 -11.31
N GLY A 203 -26.58 1.38 -12.09
CA GLY A 203 -27.83 0.87 -11.54
C GLY A 203 -28.55 1.92 -10.71
N SER A 204 -28.54 1.75 -9.38
CA SER A 204 -29.17 2.68 -8.42
C SER A 204 -28.16 3.51 -7.60
N ASP A 205 -26.86 3.37 -7.85
CA ASP A 205 -25.83 4.10 -7.11
C ASP A 205 -25.43 5.38 -7.88
N SER A 206 -25.59 6.54 -7.27
CA SER A 206 -25.22 7.85 -7.82
C SER A 206 -23.81 8.32 -7.42
N THR A 207 -23.07 7.56 -6.61
CA THR A 207 -21.67 7.92 -6.27
C THR A 207 -20.69 7.75 -7.43
N VAL A 208 -21.17 7.40 -8.63
CA VAL A 208 -20.34 7.27 -9.85
C VAL A 208 -19.53 8.52 -10.10
N LEU A 209 -20.12 9.71 -9.98
CA LEU A 209 -19.42 10.96 -10.29
C LEU A 209 -18.22 11.20 -9.37
N GLN A 210 -18.32 10.79 -8.10
CA GLN A 210 -17.20 10.85 -7.16
C GLN A 210 -16.07 9.93 -7.63
N ARG A 211 -16.39 8.66 -7.89
CA ARG A 211 -15.43 7.64 -8.36
C ARG A 211 -14.81 8.00 -9.71
N TRP A 212 -15.61 8.59 -10.59
CA TRP A 212 -15.19 9.02 -11.91
C TRP A 212 -14.18 10.16 -11.81
N THR A 213 -14.48 11.21 -11.05
CA THR A 213 -13.66 12.44 -11.01
C THR A 213 -12.55 12.39 -9.94
N GLY A 214 -12.54 11.37 -9.08
CA GLY A 214 -11.68 11.33 -7.89
C GLY A 214 -12.11 12.31 -6.77
N ARG A 215 -13.16 13.11 -6.98
CA ARG A 215 -13.63 14.12 -6.02
C ARG A 215 -14.58 13.49 -5.00
N MET A 216 -13.99 12.82 -4.01
CA MET A 216 -14.73 12.03 -3.02
C MET A 216 -15.68 12.84 -2.12
N ARG A 217 -15.57 14.17 -2.07
CA ARG A 217 -16.48 15.06 -1.30
C ARG A 217 -17.64 15.61 -2.12
N LEU A 218 -17.72 15.25 -3.40
CA LEU A 218 -18.72 15.79 -4.31
C LEU A 218 -20.09 15.14 -4.04
N ASP A 219 -21.10 15.94 -3.71
CA ASP A 219 -22.50 15.47 -3.73
C ASP A 219 -22.92 15.29 -5.20
N ALA A 220 -23.19 14.05 -5.61
CA ALA A 220 -23.55 13.73 -6.99
C ALA A 220 -24.81 14.45 -7.47
N SER A 221 -25.71 14.83 -6.55
CA SER A 221 -26.91 15.60 -6.87
C SER A 221 -26.68 17.11 -7.04
N SER A 222 -25.51 17.61 -6.60
CA SER A 222 -25.14 19.03 -6.73
C SER A 222 -24.59 19.40 -8.11
N VAL A 223 -24.27 18.40 -8.94
CA VAL A 223 -23.74 18.58 -10.28
C VAL A 223 -24.67 17.96 -11.29
N VAL A 224 -25.14 18.77 -12.24
CA VAL A 224 -25.98 18.30 -13.34
C VAL A 224 -25.12 18.03 -14.56
N VAL A 225 -24.98 16.76 -14.92
CA VAL A 225 -24.29 16.32 -16.14
C VAL A 225 -25.31 16.32 -17.28
N ALA A 226 -24.95 16.94 -18.40
CA ALA A 226 -25.73 16.93 -19.64
C ALA A 226 -25.34 15.74 -20.53
N GLU A 227 -24.03 15.54 -20.70
CA GLU A 227 -23.48 14.51 -21.59
C GLU A 227 -22.15 13.98 -21.04
N VAL A 228 -21.87 12.71 -21.35
CA VAL A 228 -20.52 12.11 -21.28
C VAL A 228 -20.05 11.90 -22.73
N VAL A 229 -18.94 12.51 -23.14
CA VAL A 229 -18.49 12.54 -24.54
C VAL A 229 -17.10 11.94 -24.69
N VAL A 230 -16.90 11.05 -25.67
CA VAL A 230 -15.59 10.52 -26.06
C VAL A 230 -15.02 11.34 -27.21
N ARG A 231 -13.88 11.98 -27.01
CA ARG A 231 -13.20 12.82 -28.00
C ARG A 231 -12.19 12.02 -28.83
N ASP A 232 -11.86 12.55 -29.99
CA ASP A 232 -10.89 11.96 -30.93
C ASP A 232 -9.47 11.81 -30.38
N ILE A 233 -9.13 12.59 -29.35
CA ILE A 233 -7.84 12.53 -28.65
C ILE A 233 -7.81 11.48 -27.53
N GLY A 234 -8.90 10.74 -27.31
CA GLY A 234 -9.01 9.73 -26.25
C GLY A 234 -9.45 10.31 -24.90
N ASP A 235 -9.82 11.58 -24.82
CA ASP A 235 -10.42 12.13 -23.61
C ASP A 235 -11.91 11.78 -23.51
N VAL A 236 -12.33 11.43 -22.30
CA VAL A 236 -13.75 11.37 -21.94
C VAL A 236 -14.10 12.59 -21.10
N VAL A 237 -15.13 13.31 -21.51
CA VAL A 237 -15.48 14.62 -20.96
C VAL A 237 -16.90 14.60 -20.43
N LEU A 238 -17.07 15.07 -19.20
CA LEU A 238 -18.37 15.31 -18.58
C LEU A 238 -18.76 16.78 -18.82
N LEU A 239 -19.88 17.01 -19.49
CA LEU A 239 -20.33 18.36 -19.86
C LEU A 239 -21.56 18.80 -19.08
N ARG A 240 -21.69 20.11 -18.87
CA ARG A 240 -22.94 20.79 -18.46
C ARG A 240 -23.78 21.17 -19.69
N ASP A 241 -25.01 21.62 -19.44
CA ASP A 241 -25.94 22.07 -20.49
C ASP A 241 -25.40 23.27 -21.29
N ASP A 242 -24.55 24.10 -20.68
CA ASP A 242 -23.91 25.25 -21.33
C ASP A 242 -22.60 24.88 -22.06
N GLY A 243 -22.23 23.60 -22.08
CA GLY A 243 -20.99 23.10 -22.67
C GLY A 243 -19.76 23.22 -21.77
N THR A 244 -19.90 23.71 -20.53
CA THR A 244 -18.79 23.77 -19.58
C THR A 244 -18.35 22.36 -19.18
N GLU A 245 -17.04 22.14 -19.14
CA GLU A 245 -16.44 20.87 -18.73
C GLU A 245 -16.44 20.74 -17.20
N ILE A 246 -16.99 19.63 -16.71
CA ILE A 246 -17.02 19.26 -15.29
C ILE A 246 -15.73 18.51 -14.94
N ASP A 247 -15.33 17.61 -15.83
CA ASP A 247 -14.18 16.73 -15.72
C ASP A 247 -13.71 16.30 -17.11
N VAL A 248 -12.39 16.14 -17.25
CA VAL A 248 -11.72 15.64 -18.45
C VAL A 248 -10.72 14.58 -17.99
N THR A 249 -10.67 13.43 -18.65
CA THR A 249 -9.81 12.33 -18.21
C THR A 249 -8.31 12.59 -18.37
N GLY A 250 -7.90 13.53 -19.24
CA GLY A 250 -6.51 13.93 -19.42
C GLY A 250 -5.64 12.81 -20.00
N THR A 251 -6.25 11.94 -20.80
CA THR A 251 -5.71 10.63 -21.16
C THR A 251 -4.40 10.74 -21.95
N ALA A 252 -4.31 11.67 -22.89
CA ALA A 252 -3.09 11.89 -23.67
C ALA A 252 -1.93 12.45 -22.83
N ALA A 253 -2.22 13.26 -21.81
CA ALA A 253 -1.19 13.82 -20.93
C ALA A 253 -0.61 12.74 -19.99
N GLU A 254 -1.47 11.85 -19.48
CA GLU A 254 -1.02 10.73 -18.65
C GLU A 254 -0.23 9.69 -19.46
N GLU A 255 -0.68 9.34 -20.67
CA GLU A 255 0.11 8.47 -21.56
C GLU A 255 1.49 9.08 -21.87
N ALA A 256 1.58 10.40 -22.07
CA ALA A 256 2.85 11.08 -22.31
C ALA A 256 3.77 11.07 -21.09
N ARG A 257 3.22 11.28 -19.88
CA ARG A 257 3.96 11.23 -18.62
C ARG A 257 4.52 9.83 -18.35
N LEU A 258 3.71 8.78 -18.52
CA LEU A 258 4.16 7.40 -18.35
C LEU A 258 5.27 7.03 -19.34
N ALA A 259 5.13 7.45 -20.61
CA ALA A 259 6.16 7.23 -21.62
C ALA A 259 7.46 8.03 -21.37
N GLU A 260 7.41 9.12 -20.60
CA GLU A 260 8.61 9.82 -20.13
C GLU A 260 9.30 9.03 -19.02
N ILE A 261 8.55 8.55 -18.03
CA ILE A 261 9.07 7.69 -16.96
C ILE A 261 9.70 6.41 -17.53
N ASP A 262 9.05 5.74 -18.48
CA ASP A 262 9.59 4.54 -19.13
C ASP A 262 10.91 4.82 -19.86
N ARG A 263 11.03 6.01 -20.48
CA ARG A 263 12.27 6.43 -21.16
C ARG A 263 13.38 6.74 -20.17
N GLU A 264 13.07 7.40 -19.05
CA GLU A 264 14.04 7.66 -17.99
C GLU A 264 14.53 6.35 -17.35
N PHE A 265 13.63 5.41 -17.09
CA PHE A 265 13.99 4.08 -16.57
C PHE A 265 14.88 3.33 -17.56
N ALA A 266 14.47 3.23 -18.82
CA ALA A 266 15.26 2.57 -19.86
C ALA A 266 16.63 3.25 -20.08
N GLN A 267 16.70 4.57 -19.91
CA GLN A 267 17.97 5.29 -19.94
C GLN A 267 18.87 4.89 -18.76
N ARG A 268 18.35 4.86 -17.53
CA ARG A 268 19.12 4.44 -16.35
C ARG A 268 19.62 3.00 -16.46
N GLU A 269 18.76 2.09 -16.93
CA GLU A 269 19.12 0.69 -17.17
C GLU A 269 20.21 0.58 -18.24
N ALA A 270 20.11 1.35 -19.34
CA ALA A 270 21.14 1.37 -20.36
C ALA A 270 22.46 2.02 -19.89
N GLU A 271 22.39 3.03 -19.01
CA GLU A 271 23.55 3.64 -18.37
C GLU A 271 24.26 2.65 -17.42
N GLU A 272 23.50 1.86 -16.65
CA GLU A 272 24.02 0.81 -15.78
C GLU A 272 24.66 -0.33 -16.58
N GLU A 273 23.97 -0.84 -17.61
CA GLU A 273 24.47 -1.92 -18.48
C GLU A 273 25.70 -1.49 -19.31
N ALA A 274 25.87 -0.18 -19.54
CA ALA A 274 27.05 0.37 -20.21
C ALA A 274 28.28 0.48 -19.29
N LYS A 275 28.12 0.38 -17.96
CA LYS A 275 29.25 0.37 -17.04
C LYS A 275 30.09 -0.90 -17.24
N PRO A 276 31.43 -0.81 -17.13
CA PRO A 276 32.27 -2.00 -17.20
C PRO A 276 32.03 -2.94 -16.03
N VAL A 277 32.25 -4.24 -16.24
CA VAL A 277 32.32 -5.24 -15.17
C VAL A 277 33.60 -5.04 -14.35
N ARG A 278 33.50 -5.22 -13.03
CA ARG A 278 34.67 -5.14 -12.13
C ARG A 278 35.65 -6.28 -12.46
N PRO A 279 36.95 -5.99 -12.73
CA PRO A 279 37.90 -7.05 -13.07
C PRO A 279 38.06 -8.08 -11.94
N SER A 280 38.01 -9.37 -12.28
CA SER A 280 38.26 -10.46 -11.33
C SER A 280 39.63 -10.30 -10.64
N GLY A 281 39.67 -10.59 -9.33
CA GLY A 281 40.86 -10.43 -8.49
C GLY A 281 41.22 -8.99 -8.11
N SER A 282 40.40 -7.98 -8.48
CA SER A 282 40.59 -6.60 -8.05
C SER A 282 40.09 -6.31 -6.63
N GLY A 283 39.32 -7.23 -6.05
CA GLY A 283 38.78 -7.13 -4.69
C GLY A 283 39.50 -8.02 -3.68
N MET A 284 39.02 -7.98 -2.44
CA MET A 284 39.43 -8.89 -1.38
C MET A 284 38.92 -10.32 -1.63
N ALA A 285 39.60 -11.32 -1.05
CA ALA A 285 39.15 -12.70 -1.11
C ALA A 285 37.80 -12.88 -0.39
N THR A 286 36.90 -13.66 -0.98
CA THR A 286 35.55 -13.96 -0.45
C THR A 286 35.48 -15.27 0.30
N ASP A 287 36.48 -16.15 0.12
CA ASP A 287 36.50 -17.51 0.66
C ASP A 287 36.24 -17.60 2.17
N TRP A 288 36.73 -16.64 2.94
CA TRP A 288 36.44 -16.56 4.37
C TRP A 288 34.96 -16.23 4.64
N PHE A 289 34.36 -15.32 3.88
CA PHE A 289 32.97 -14.89 4.05
C PHE A 289 32.00 -15.97 3.58
N ASP A 290 32.28 -16.57 2.42
CA ASP A 290 31.51 -17.68 1.85
C ASP A 290 31.51 -18.88 2.82
N SER A 291 32.62 -19.11 3.53
CA SER A 291 32.72 -20.19 4.54
C SER A 291 31.90 -19.97 5.80
N LEU A 292 31.44 -18.74 6.05
CA LEU A 292 30.59 -18.43 7.21
C LEU A 292 29.11 -18.73 6.94
N GLU A 293 28.71 -18.96 5.69
CA GLU A 293 27.33 -19.28 5.31
C GLU A 293 26.31 -18.37 6.03
N LEU A 294 26.61 -17.07 6.11
CA LEU A 294 25.76 -16.10 6.79
C LEU A 294 24.41 -16.00 6.06
N SER A 295 23.33 -15.90 6.82
CA SER A 295 21.98 -15.72 6.27
C SER A 295 21.77 -14.28 5.78
N ASP A 296 20.55 -13.96 5.34
CA ASP A 296 20.12 -12.61 4.97
C ASP A 296 20.20 -11.58 6.13
N PHE A 297 20.48 -12.02 7.38
CA PHE A 297 20.56 -11.15 8.56
C PHE A 297 21.82 -11.40 9.36
N PHE A 298 22.74 -10.44 9.40
CA PHE A 298 23.94 -10.56 10.23
C PHE A 298 24.57 -9.20 10.56
N THR A 299 25.44 -9.20 11.56
CA THR A 299 26.29 -8.04 11.87
C THR A 299 27.73 -8.48 12.07
N ILE A 300 28.66 -7.75 11.48
CA ILE A 300 30.09 -7.90 11.75
C ILE A 300 30.61 -6.56 12.30
N THR A 301 31.19 -6.61 13.50
CA THR A 301 31.81 -5.45 14.14
C THR A 301 33.30 -5.67 14.33
N TRP A 302 34.14 -4.86 13.68
CA TRP A 302 35.59 -4.84 13.92
C TRP A 302 35.90 -3.86 15.04
N VAL A 303 36.60 -4.31 16.08
CA VAL A 303 37.07 -3.43 17.18
C VAL A 303 38.59 -3.49 17.31
N GLN A 304 39.24 -2.32 17.34
CA GLN A 304 40.69 -2.23 17.30
C GLN A 304 41.33 -2.39 18.67
N GLY A 305 42.44 -3.14 18.74
CA GLY A 305 43.38 -3.09 19.86
C GLY A 305 42.87 -3.64 21.20
N ILE A 306 41.77 -4.38 21.19
CA ILE A 306 41.23 -5.10 22.36
C ILE A 306 41.19 -6.60 22.09
N ASP A 307 41.06 -7.42 23.13
CA ASP A 307 40.88 -8.86 22.98
C ASP A 307 39.40 -9.24 22.80
N GLY A 308 39.16 -10.49 22.40
CA GLY A 308 37.81 -10.98 22.10
C GLY A 308 36.87 -11.01 23.31
N ARG A 309 37.40 -11.16 24.54
CA ARG A 309 36.57 -11.15 25.74
C ARG A 309 36.07 -9.75 26.03
N GLU A 310 36.93 -8.75 25.93
CA GLU A 310 36.56 -7.34 26.05
C GLU A 310 35.57 -6.94 24.95
N ALA A 311 35.80 -7.36 23.70
CA ALA A 311 34.91 -7.06 22.59
C ALA A 311 33.48 -7.60 22.81
N LEU A 312 33.36 -8.86 23.23
CA LEU A 312 32.06 -9.47 23.56
C LEU A 312 31.42 -8.81 24.79
N SER A 313 32.21 -8.42 25.80
CA SER A 313 31.68 -7.71 26.96
C SER A 313 31.12 -6.33 26.58
N ARG A 314 31.78 -5.61 25.67
CA ARG A 314 31.29 -4.31 25.16
C ARG A 314 30.08 -4.43 24.23
N LEU A 315 29.92 -5.56 23.55
CA LEU A 315 28.68 -5.92 22.86
C LEU A 315 27.52 -6.16 23.85
N GLY A 316 27.82 -6.33 25.14
CA GLY A 316 26.84 -6.55 26.20
C GLY A 316 26.71 -8.01 26.65
N ALA A 317 27.71 -8.86 26.38
CA ALA A 317 27.72 -10.23 26.86
C ALA A 317 28.10 -10.28 28.35
N ASP A 318 27.33 -11.02 29.14
CA ASP A 318 27.70 -11.33 30.52
C ASP A 318 28.97 -12.18 30.54
N SER A 319 29.86 -11.92 31.52
CA SER A 319 31.16 -12.60 31.59
C SER A 319 31.06 -14.13 31.68
N GLU A 320 29.96 -14.63 32.26
CA GLU A 320 29.66 -16.06 32.40
C GLU A 320 29.15 -16.70 31.10
N ALA A 321 28.56 -15.90 30.21
CA ALA A 321 28.08 -16.35 28.90
C ALA A 321 29.22 -16.44 27.86
N ILE A 322 30.38 -15.83 28.13
CA ILE A 322 31.54 -15.85 27.23
C ILE A 322 32.35 -17.15 27.39
N THR A 323 32.15 -18.08 26.48
CA THR A 323 32.74 -19.42 26.49
C THR A 323 33.49 -19.72 25.20
N PRO A 324 34.46 -20.66 25.22
CA PRO A 324 35.03 -21.19 23.99
C PRO A 324 33.98 -21.99 23.21
N MET A 325 33.83 -21.69 21.91
CA MET A 325 32.95 -22.40 20.99
C MET A 325 33.51 -22.40 19.57
N THR A 326 32.96 -23.21 18.67
CA THR A 326 33.18 -23.09 17.22
C THR A 326 32.20 -22.09 16.61
N TYR A 327 32.44 -21.69 15.36
CA TYR A 327 31.49 -20.85 14.63
C TYR A 327 30.14 -21.56 14.41
N ASP A 328 30.15 -22.85 14.03
CA ASP A 328 28.92 -23.65 13.86
C ASP A 328 28.07 -23.72 15.14
N GLU A 329 28.71 -23.79 16.32
CA GLU A 329 28.02 -23.71 17.61
C GLU A 329 27.39 -22.33 17.84
N ALA A 330 28.06 -21.26 17.42
CA ALA A 330 27.49 -19.90 17.47
C ALA A 330 26.29 -19.76 16.53
N VAL A 331 26.37 -20.26 15.29
CA VAL A 331 25.23 -20.27 14.34
C VAL A 331 24.07 -21.07 14.90
N SER A 332 24.32 -22.27 15.43
CA SER A 332 23.28 -23.11 16.05
C SER A 332 22.59 -22.40 17.22
N ALA A 333 23.33 -21.61 17.99
CA ALA A 333 22.77 -20.83 19.09
C ALA A 333 22.01 -19.57 18.64
N ALA A 334 22.32 -19.04 17.45
CA ALA A 334 21.57 -17.93 16.85
C ALA A 334 20.24 -18.39 16.23
N TYR A 335 20.15 -19.65 15.80
CA TYR A 335 18.99 -20.26 15.16
C TYR A 335 18.55 -21.55 15.90
N PRO A 336 18.00 -21.47 17.12
CA PRO A 336 17.53 -22.64 17.85
C PRO A 336 16.36 -23.32 17.11
N GLU A 337 16.23 -24.65 17.25
CA GLU A 337 15.20 -25.45 16.55
C GLU A 337 13.78 -25.23 17.12
N ASP A 338 13.68 -24.83 18.38
CA ASP A 338 12.42 -24.43 19.01
C ASP A 338 12.23 -22.92 18.77
N ASP A 339 11.01 -22.41 18.51
CA ASP A 339 10.64 -21.01 18.15
C ASP A 339 11.11 -19.89 19.15
N GLU A 340 12.09 -20.16 20.01
CA GLU A 340 12.82 -19.21 20.83
C GLU A 340 13.72 -18.30 19.99
N LYS A 341 13.88 -17.05 20.45
CA LYS A 341 14.85 -16.14 19.83
C LYS A 341 16.26 -16.50 20.29
N GLY A 342 17.05 -17.05 19.38
CA GLY A 342 18.48 -17.23 19.56
C GLY A 342 19.25 -15.94 19.28
N SER A 343 20.31 -15.68 20.05
CA SER A 343 21.26 -14.63 19.73
C SER A 343 22.63 -15.01 20.26
N SER A 344 23.62 -14.94 19.37
CA SER A 344 24.99 -15.30 19.67
C SER A 344 25.95 -14.34 18.98
N ALA A 345 27.18 -14.32 19.48
CA ALA A 345 28.28 -13.58 18.89
C ALA A 345 29.57 -14.40 18.97
N PHE A 346 30.40 -14.30 17.93
CA PHE A 346 31.66 -15.04 17.80
C PHE A 346 32.81 -14.06 17.58
N ALA A 347 33.82 -14.09 18.46
CA ALA A 347 34.92 -13.14 18.44
C ALA A 347 36.20 -13.73 17.83
N VAL A 348 36.65 -13.13 16.73
CA VAL A 348 37.74 -13.61 15.90
C VAL A 348 38.84 -12.57 15.81
N PRO A 349 40.03 -12.82 16.39
CA PRO A 349 41.19 -11.95 16.20
C PRO A 349 41.66 -11.98 14.75
N VAL A 350 41.77 -10.81 14.11
CA VAL A 350 42.28 -10.63 12.76
C VAL A 350 43.27 -9.45 12.78
N GLY A 351 44.56 -9.76 12.77
CA GLY A 351 45.62 -8.75 12.90
C GLY A 351 45.52 -7.95 14.21
N GLY A 352 45.44 -6.62 14.10
CA GLY A 352 45.29 -5.70 15.25
C GLY A 352 43.84 -5.46 15.69
N TRP A 353 42.90 -6.23 15.16
CA TRP A 353 41.47 -6.07 15.40
C TRP A 353 40.83 -7.39 15.84
N VAL A 354 39.64 -7.29 16.43
CA VAL A 354 38.74 -8.42 16.64
C VAL A 354 37.48 -8.18 15.80
N ALA A 355 37.15 -9.13 14.94
CA ALA A 355 35.84 -9.20 14.28
C ALA A 355 34.87 -9.93 15.21
N VAL A 356 33.80 -9.27 15.61
CA VAL A 356 32.68 -9.86 16.36
C VAL A 356 31.56 -10.12 15.37
N ILE A 357 31.29 -11.39 15.09
CA ILE A 357 30.27 -11.85 14.15
C ILE A 357 29.02 -12.22 14.91
N GLU A 358 27.90 -11.61 14.55
CA GLU A 358 26.57 -11.94 15.03
C GLU A 358 25.78 -12.59 13.88
N PRO A 359 25.63 -13.93 13.83
CA PRO A 359 24.99 -14.62 12.69
C PRO A 359 23.51 -14.30 12.47
N ASN A 360 22.86 -13.63 13.43
CA ASN A 360 21.47 -13.18 13.39
C ASN A 360 21.26 -11.99 14.35
N GLY A 361 22.30 -11.20 14.61
CA GLY A 361 22.26 -10.14 15.61
C GLY A 361 22.41 -8.75 15.00
N PHE A 362 21.97 -7.74 15.75
CA PHE A 362 22.08 -6.32 15.41
C PHE A 362 22.76 -5.54 16.55
N GLN A 363 23.24 -6.19 17.62
CA GLN A 363 23.71 -5.48 18.80
C GLN A 363 24.95 -4.63 18.50
N GLY A 364 25.76 -5.04 17.52
CA GLY A 364 26.91 -4.26 17.05
C GLY A 364 26.53 -2.83 16.69
N VAL A 365 25.40 -2.62 16.01
CA VAL A 365 24.92 -1.28 15.61
C VAL A 365 24.60 -0.42 16.83
N TYR A 366 23.88 -0.96 17.81
CA TYR A 366 23.51 -0.23 19.03
C TYR A 366 24.70 0.01 19.97
N GLN A 367 25.61 -0.96 20.04
CA GLN A 367 26.72 -0.95 20.99
C GLN A 367 28.01 -0.37 20.39
N ALA A 368 28.03 -0.03 19.10
CA ALA A 368 29.18 0.57 18.43
C ALA A 368 29.82 1.75 19.21
N PRO A 369 29.05 2.67 19.84
CA PRO A 369 29.63 3.69 20.72
C PRO A 369 30.43 3.07 21.88
N GLY A 370 29.84 2.14 22.64
CA GLY A 370 30.50 1.46 23.74
C GLY A 370 31.70 0.62 23.29
N MET A 371 31.56 -0.10 22.18
CA MET A 371 32.63 -0.92 21.60
C MET A 371 33.84 -0.09 21.20
N SER A 372 33.64 1.10 20.63
CA SER A 372 34.70 2.02 20.23
C SER A 372 35.32 2.84 21.37
N ALA A 373 34.89 2.68 22.63
CA ALA A 373 35.39 3.48 23.74
C ALA A 373 36.91 3.37 23.93
N GLY A 374 37.64 4.49 23.82
CA GLY A 374 39.11 4.52 23.89
C GLY A 374 39.82 3.89 22.69
N THR A 375 39.09 3.56 21.62
CA THR A 375 39.58 2.91 20.41
C THR A 375 38.69 3.28 19.21
N GLN A 376 38.57 2.40 18.22
CA GLN A 376 37.70 2.52 17.06
C GLN A 376 36.92 1.23 16.85
N ALA A 377 35.70 1.36 16.34
CA ALA A 377 34.89 0.24 15.88
C ALA A 377 34.30 0.56 14.51
N ILE A 378 34.23 -0.45 13.63
CA ILE A 378 33.52 -0.37 12.36
C ILE A 378 32.46 -1.45 12.37
N VAL A 379 31.23 -1.10 12.04
CA VAL A 379 30.09 -2.01 12.03
C VAL A 379 29.54 -2.09 10.63
N TYR A 380 29.36 -3.32 10.16
CA TYR A 380 28.58 -3.64 8.98
C TYR A 380 27.41 -4.53 9.41
N HIS A 381 26.20 -4.13 9.09
CA HIS A 381 25.00 -4.91 9.28
C HIS A 381 24.24 -5.04 7.97
N GLU A 382 23.72 -6.23 7.72
CA GLU A 382 22.81 -6.54 6.62
C GLU A 382 21.50 -7.09 7.19
N GLY A 383 20.37 -6.55 6.74
CA GLY A 383 19.06 -7.03 7.18
C GLY A 383 17.85 -6.37 6.53
N MET A 384 16.65 -6.59 7.08
CA MET A 384 15.38 -6.23 6.40
C MET A 384 15.20 -4.73 6.18
N ASP A 385 15.80 -3.93 7.07
CA ASP A 385 15.78 -2.47 7.02
C ASP A 385 16.93 -1.92 6.15
N GLY A 386 17.60 -2.80 5.39
CA GLY A 386 18.72 -2.49 4.49
C GLY A 386 20.08 -2.55 5.16
N THR A 387 21.10 -2.19 4.38
CA THR A 387 22.49 -2.18 4.82
C THR A 387 22.79 -1.02 5.79
N HIS A 388 23.56 -1.29 6.84
CA HIS A 388 24.11 -0.28 7.74
C HIS A 388 25.63 -0.39 7.86
N LEU A 389 26.35 0.68 7.51
CA LEU A 389 27.80 0.79 7.64
C LEU A 389 28.15 2.00 8.50
N ALA A 390 28.77 1.77 9.65
CA ALA A 390 29.17 2.83 10.58
C ALA A 390 30.61 2.70 11.04
N TRP A 391 31.28 3.83 11.25
CA TRP A 391 32.59 3.93 11.87
C TRP A 391 32.51 4.82 13.09
N HIS A 392 32.78 4.26 14.27
CA HIS A 392 32.84 4.98 15.53
C HIS A 392 34.27 5.09 16.06
N ARG A 393 34.56 6.21 16.72
CA ARG A 393 35.84 6.49 17.37
C ARG A 393 35.60 7.10 18.74
N ASN A 394 36.11 6.44 19.78
CA ASN A 394 35.98 6.89 21.17
C ASN A 394 34.53 7.17 21.61
N GLY A 395 33.56 6.37 21.17
CA GLY A 395 32.15 6.54 21.52
C GLY A 395 31.35 7.45 20.59
N GLU A 396 32.00 8.16 19.68
CA GLU A 396 31.32 9.08 18.77
C GLU A 396 31.30 8.53 17.34
N PRO A 397 30.21 8.73 16.59
CA PRO A 397 30.15 8.37 15.17
C PRO A 397 31.05 9.28 14.33
N LEU A 398 31.98 8.67 13.60
CA LEU A 398 32.79 9.34 12.59
C LEU A 398 32.06 9.37 11.24
N ALA A 399 31.43 8.27 10.84
CA ALA A 399 30.60 8.19 9.64
C ALA A 399 29.53 7.11 9.82
N VAL A 400 28.33 7.37 9.32
CA VAL A 400 27.21 6.44 9.30
C VAL A 400 26.58 6.49 7.91
N TYR A 401 26.22 5.32 7.40
CA TYR A 401 25.53 5.10 6.15
C TYR A 401 24.44 4.05 6.41
N SER A 402 23.18 4.46 6.32
CA SER A 402 22.00 3.60 6.48
C SER A 402 20.90 4.02 5.49
N GLU A 403 19.86 3.20 5.33
CA GLU A 403 18.65 3.55 4.58
C GLU A 403 18.01 4.87 5.07
N ASP A 404 17.98 5.09 6.38
CA ASP A 404 17.46 6.35 6.95
C ASP A 404 18.28 7.58 6.51
N ASP A 405 19.60 7.43 6.35
CA ASP A 405 20.49 8.49 5.87
C ASP A 405 20.41 8.69 4.35
N TYR A 406 19.90 7.71 3.58
CA TYR A 406 19.83 7.78 2.11
C TYR A 406 19.01 9.00 1.64
N PHE A 407 17.88 9.27 2.28
CA PHE A 407 17.03 10.41 1.94
C PHE A 407 17.72 11.75 2.20
N GLU A 408 18.41 11.89 3.34
CA GLU A 408 19.17 13.11 3.67
C GLU A 408 20.35 13.32 2.71
N LEU A 409 21.02 12.24 2.31
CA LEU A 409 22.11 12.26 1.35
C LEU A 409 21.64 12.67 -0.05
N ALA A 410 20.49 12.16 -0.49
CA ALA A 410 19.90 12.50 -1.79
C ALA A 410 19.52 13.99 -1.89
N ASP A 411 19.08 14.59 -0.78
CA ASP A 411 18.72 16.00 -0.69
C ASP A 411 19.94 16.93 -0.50
N GLY A 412 21.14 16.37 -0.31
CA GLY A 412 22.38 17.12 -0.16
C GLY A 412 22.53 17.82 1.19
N GLU A 413 21.85 17.31 2.23
CA GLU A 413 21.90 17.86 3.57
C GLU A 413 23.31 17.68 4.19
N PRO A 414 23.79 18.64 5.00
CA PRO A 414 25.09 18.56 5.63
C PRO A 414 25.13 17.40 6.65
N ALA A 415 26.31 16.79 6.81
CA ALA A 415 26.51 15.77 7.84
C ALA A 415 26.22 16.34 9.25
N PRO A 416 25.68 15.52 10.17
CA PRO A 416 25.56 15.90 11.58
C PRO A 416 26.89 16.39 12.16
N GLU A 417 26.82 17.33 13.12
CA GLU A 417 28.01 17.92 13.74
C GLU A 417 28.91 16.82 14.36
N GLY A 418 30.17 16.78 13.94
CA GLY A 418 31.16 15.79 14.40
C GLY A 418 31.34 14.59 13.47
N MET A 419 30.43 14.36 12.52
CA MET A 419 30.57 13.32 11.50
C MET A 419 31.29 13.85 10.25
N ASP A 420 32.12 13.00 9.66
CA ASP A 420 32.71 13.16 8.35
C ASP A 420 32.17 12.06 7.42
N ARG A 421 31.08 12.37 6.72
CA ARG A 421 30.50 11.45 5.72
C ARG A 421 31.55 11.01 4.70
N SER A 422 32.59 11.79 4.41
CA SER A 422 33.63 11.40 3.45
C SER A 422 34.63 10.36 3.97
N ALA A 423 34.54 9.92 5.23
CA ALA A 423 35.51 9.00 5.84
C ALA A 423 35.67 7.67 5.08
N PHE A 424 34.59 7.16 4.46
CA PHE A 424 34.64 5.94 3.63
C PHE A 424 34.94 6.18 2.15
N ALA A 425 34.87 7.43 1.67
CA ALA A 425 35.03 7.76 0.25
C ALA A 425 36.34 7.27 -0.38
N PRO A 426 37.50 7.31 0.30
CA PRO A 426 38.74 6.74 -0.25
C PRO A 426 38.65 5.23 -0.52
N PHE A 427 37.88 4.49 0.27
CA PHE A 427 37.71 3.04 0.13
C PHE A 427 36.66 2.71 -0.93
N MET A 428 35.57 3.48 -0.99
CA MET A 428 34.58 3.41 -2.08
C MET A 428 35.25 3.61 -3.45
N ALA A 429 36.08 4.66 -3.56
CA ALA A 429 36.85 4.93 -4.78
C ALA A 429 37.85 3.81 -5.11
N ARG A 430 38.42 3.15 -4.09
CA ARG A 430 39.37 2.04 -4.27
C ARG A 430 38.69 0.79 -4.85
N ILE A 431 37.47 0.47 -4.42
CA ILE A 431 36.72 -0.67 -4.98
C ILE A 431 35.99 -0.32 -6.29
N GLY A 432 35.96 0.96 -6.66
CA GLY A 432 35.29 1.44 -7.86
C GLY A 432 33.76 1.48 -7.71
N LEU A 433 33.25 1.74 -6.51
CA LEU A 433 31.82 1.86 -6.26
C LEU A 433 31.20 2.94 -7.16
N GLY A 434 30.13 2.60 -7.89
CA GLY A 434 29.48 3.47 -8.88
C GLY A 434 30.20 3.58 -10.24
N VAL A 435 31.40 3.01 -10.39
CA VAL A 435 32.13 2.95 -11.67
C VAL A 435 31.81 1.66 -12.41
N TYR A 436 31.76 0.54 -11.68
CA TYR A 436 31.42 -0.76 -12.24
C TYR A 436 29.92 -1.00 -12.21
N ARG A 437 29.47 -1.87 -13.12
CA ARG A 437 28.10 -2.36 -13.16
C ARG A 437 27.79 -3.14 -11.88
N GLU A 438 26.63 -2.91 -11.30
CA GLU A 438 26.10 -3.77 -10.24
C GLU A 438 25.71 -5.12 -10.85
N GLU A 439 26.33 -6.19 -10.35
CA GLU A 439 26.04 -7.56 -10.75
C GLU A 439 25.18 -8.21 -9.67
N ASP A 440 24.33 -9.16 -10.07
CA ASP A 440 23.51 -9.93 -9.13
C ASP A 440 24.43 -10.57 -8.07
N GLU A 441 24.01 -10.55 -6.80
CA GLU A 441 24.82 -11.04 -5.68
C GLU A 441 25.25 -12.51 -5.88
N ASP A 442 24.38 -13.31 -6.49
CA ASP A 442 24.63 -14.72 -6.83
C ASP A 442 25.71 -14.92 -7.92
N GLU A 443 26.04 -13.87 -8.68
CA GLU A 443 27.03 -13.89 -9.77
C GLU A 443 28.34 -13.15 -9.39
N SER A 444 28.41 -12.53 -8.20
CA SER A 444 29.51 -11.67 -7.80
C SER A 444 30.65 -12.43 -7.11
N ASP A 445 31.87 -12.37 -7.67
CA ASP A 445 33.10 -12.89 -7.07
C ASP A 445 33.67 -11.97 -5.96
N PHE A 446 32.87 -11.01 -5.44
CA PHE A 446 33.33 -9.96 -4.53
C PHE A 446 32.55 -9.95 -3.22
N LEU A 447 33.20 -9.51 -2.15
CA LEU A 447 32.49 -9.20 -0.90
C LEU A 447 31.43 -8.11 -1.15
N PRO A 448 30.33 -8.10 -0.40
CA PRO A 448 29.42 -6.96 -0.37
C PRO A 448 30.21 -5.65 -0.26
N PRO A 449 29.92 -4.62 -1.08
CA PRO A 449 30.76 -3.42 -1.13
C PRO A 449 31.00 -2.77 0.23
N ALA A 450 29.97 -2.69 1.08
CA ALA A 450 30.06 -2.16 2.43
C ALA A 450 31.00 -2.99 3.33
N LEU A 451 30.97 -4.31 3.20
CA LEU A 451 31.87 -5.23 3.90
C LEU A 451 33.33 -5.07 3.44
N GLU A 452 33.57 -5.00 2.13
CA GLU A 452 34.92 -4.76 1.60
C GLU A 452 35.47 -3.41 2.08
N ILE A 453 34.63 -2.36 2.06
CA ILE A 453 34.97 -1.04 2.59
C ILE A 453 35.31 -1.11 4.08
N ALA A 454 34.53 -1.83 4.88
CA ALA A 454 34.79 -2.00 6.31
C ALA A 454 36.15 -2.67 6.58
N CYS A 455 36.44 -3.75 5.85
CA CYS A 455 37.73 -4.45 5.93
C CYS A 455 38.90 -3.54 5.52
N LEU A 456 38.75 -2.78 4.43
CA LEU A 456 39.76 -1.83 3.96
C LEU A 456 39.99 -0.68 4.94
N ALA A 457 38.93 -0.17 5.57
CA ALA A 457 38.99 0.89 6.58
C ALA A 457 39.65 0.41 7.88
N ALA A 458 39.35 -0.82 8.31
CA ALA A 458 40.05 -1.46 9.42
C ALA A 458 41.51 -1.83 9.06
N GLY A 459 41.82 -1.99 7.77
CA GLY A 459 43.12 -2.45 7.30
C GLY A 459 43.36 -3.93 7.63
N VAL A 460 42.31 -4.75 7.59
CA VAL A 460 42.35 -6.19 7.87
C VAL A 460 42.23 -6.99 6.59
N VAL A 461 42.78 -8.20 6.61
CA VAL A 461 42.62 -9.20 5.54
C VAL A 461 42.19 -10.49 6.22
N PRO A 462 40.87 -10.72 6.37
CA PRO A 462 40.38 -11.97 6.92
C PRO A 462 40.69 -13.13 5.97
N GLU A 463 40.86 -14.32 6.55
CA GLU A 463 41.18 -15.56 5.84
C GLU A 463 40.42 -16.70 6.56
N PRO A 464 40.04 -17.79 5.88
CA PRO A 464 39.23 -18.86 6.47
C PRO A 464 39.83 -19.44 7.77
N GLU A 465 41.16 -19.48 7.87
CA GLU A 465 41.87 -19.99 9.05
C GLU A 465 41.65 -19.16 10.33
N HIS A 466 41.29 -17.88 10.21
CA HIS A 466 40.96 -17.04 11.35
C HIS A 466 39.69 -17.55 12.05
N PHE A 467 38.69 -17.96 11.25
CA PHE A 467 37.36 -18.40 11.69
C PHE A 467 37.32 -19.89 12.05
N ALA A 468 38.33 -20.67 11.63
CA ALA A 468 38.42 -22.08 11.93
C ALA A 468 38.72 -22.39 13.41
N GLY A 469 38.11 -23.47 13.90
CA GLY A 469 38.36 -24.02 15.23
C GLY A 469 37.67 -23.27 16.36
N THR A 470 38.14 -23.49 17.59
CA THR A 470 37.53 -22.90 18.78
C THR A 470 38.03 -21.48 19.03
N ARG A 471 37.11 -20.53 19.22
CA ARG A 471 37.35 -19.13 19.64
C ARG A 471 36.41 -18.77 20.78
N LEU A 472 36.49 -17.54 21.29
CA LEU A 472 35.52 -17.04 22.26
C LEU A 472 34.23 -16.67 21.53
N GLY A 473 33.10 -17.09 22.08
CA GLY A 473 31.79 -16.60 21.68
C GLY A 473 30.91 -16.38 22.92
N ALA A 474 29.71 -15.87 22.68
CA ALA A 474 28.71 -15.65 23.72
C ALA A 474 27.32 -15.98 23.17
N VAL A 475 26.45 -16.52 24.02
CA VAL A 475 25.03 -16.71 23.74
C VAL A 475 24.26 -15.90 24.77
N SER A 476 23.36 -15.03 24.32
CA SER A 476 22.61 -14.14 25.20
C SER A 476 21.15 -14.03 24.74
N PRO A 477 20.19 -14.56 25.51
CA PRO A 477 18.76 -14.39 25.22
C PRO A 477 18.29 -12.94 25.28
N ALA A 478 19.08 -12.05 25.90
CA ALA A 478 18.73 -10.64 26.09
C ALA A 478 18.96 -9.77 24.83
N TRP A 479 19.56 -10.35 23.78
CA TRP A 479 19.84 -9.66 22.52
C TRP A 479 18.73 -9.80 21.46
N GLY A 480 17.73 -10.66 21.72
CA GLY A 480 16.64 -11.02 20.78
C GLY A 480 15.39 -10.15 20.82
#